data_AF-A0AAU6VR97-F1
#
_entry.id   AF-A0AAU6VR97-F1
#
_cell.length_a   1.000
_cell.length_b   1.000
_cell.length_c   1.000
_cell.angle_alpha   90.00
_cell.angle_beta   90.00
_cell.angle_gamma   90.00
#
_symmetry.space_group_name_H-M   'P 1'
#
loop_
_entity.id
_entity.type
_entity.pdbx_description
1 polymer ?
#
loop_
_entity_poly.entity_id
_entity_poly.type
_entity_poly.pdbx_seq_one_letter_code
_entity_poly.pdbx_strand_id
1 'polypeptide(L)'
;MSESVIARWQALGQRLQQQAEAEDWQGVCRVNRQMIQLLRQQGKPRSQAELQARKQLEFCHSQVMQQLQTKSESLQRQMQQLLAQQEGMSAYQLTQLSQPEFQEGNMSKGDLY
;
A
#
# COMPACT_ATOMS: atom_id res chain seq x y z
N MET A 1 -37.27 -14.64 3.44
CA MET A 1 -36.50 -13.57 4.12
C MET A 1 -34.98 -13.84 4.11
N SER A 2 -34.52 -15.05 4.39
CA SER A 2 -33.09 -15.44 4.46
C SER A 2 -32.32 -15.40 3.13
N GLU A 3 -32.93 -15.71 1.99
CA GLU A 3 -32.25 -15.67 0.67
C GLU A 3 -31.78 -14.26 0.30
N SER A 4 -32.58 -13.23 0.60
CA SER A 4 -32.23 -11.83 0.34
C SER A 4 -31.01 -11.35 1.15
N VAL A 5 -30.80 -11.96 2.31
CA VAL A 5 -29.69 -11.67 3.21
C VAL A 5 -28.40 -12.29 2.71
N ILE A 6 -28.46 -13.56 2.30
CA ILE A 6 -27.31 -14.29 1.74
C ILE A 6 -26.82 -13.59 0.46
N ALA A 7 -27.74 -13.23 -0.44
CA ALA A 7 -27.40 -12.49 -1.65
C ALA A 7 -26.74 -11.13 -1.36
N ARG A 8 -27.21 -10.41 -0.33
CA ARG A 8 -26.60 -9.16 0.12
C ARG A 8 -25.17 -9.35 0.62
N TRP A 9 -24.90 -10.42 1.38
CA TRP A 9 -23.55 -10.73 1.83
C TRP A 9 -22.60 -11.05 0.67
N GLN A 10 -23.06 -11.86 -0.28
CA GLN A 10 -22.28 -12.19 -1.47
C GLN A 10 -21.98 -10.95 -2.34
N ALA A 11 -22.98 -10.08 -2.54
CA ALA A 11 -22.80 -8.84 -3.28
C ALA A 11 -21.82 -7.87 -2.60
N LEU A 12 -21.81 -7.81 -1.27
CA LEU A 12 -20.82 -7.03 -0.52
C LEU A 12 -19.40 -7.59 -0.69
N GLY A 13 -19.24 -8.91 -0.64
CA GLY A 13 -17.94 -9.57 -0.87
C GLY A 13 -17.39 -9.29 -2.28
N GLN A 14 -18.23 -9.45 -3.31
CA GLN A 14 -17.84 -9.14 -4.69
C GLN A 14 -17.48 -7.67 -4.87
N ARG A 15 -18.26 -6.74 -4.31
CA ARG A 15 -17.94 -5.30 -4.38
C ARG A 15 -16.64 -4.98 -3.65
N LEU A 16 -16.38 -5.59 -2.49
CA LEU A 16 -15.14 -5.38 -1.76
C LEU A 16 -13.93 -5.80 -2.61
N GLN A 17 -14.02 -6.94 -3.28
CA GLN A 17 -12.98 -7.44 -4.16
C GLN A 17 -12.78 -6.53 -5.39
N GLN A 18 -13.85 -6.16 -6.09
CA GLN A 18 -13.77 -5.27 -7.25
C GLN A 18 -13.14 -3.91 -6.90
N GLN A 19 -13.47 -3.35 -5.73
CA GLN A 19 -12.91 -2.08 -5.27
C GLN A 19 -11.43 -2.22 -4.87
N ALA A 20 -11.04 -3.37 -4.31
CA ALA A 20 -9.64 -3.66 -4.00
C ALA A 20 -8.79 -3.88 -5.26
N GLU A 21 -9.34 -4.55 -6.28
CA GLU A 21 -8.71 -4.72 -7.59
C GLU A 21 -8.55 -3.37 -8.33
N ALA A 22 -9.56 -2.49 -8.21
CA ALA A 22 -9.53 -1.14 -8.78
C ALA A 22 -8.67 -0.14 -7.97
N GLU A 23 -8.05 -0.55 -6.87
CA GLU A 23 -7.29 0.31 -5.95
C GLU A 23 -8.09 1.48 -5.36
N ASP A 24 -9.43 1.41 -5.38
CA ASP A 24 -10.30 2.41 -4.77
C ASP A 24 -10.43 2.16 -3.26
N TRP A 25 -9.42 2.61 -2.51
CA TRP A 25 -9.34 2.42 -1.06
C TRP A 25 -10.47 3.13 -0.29
N GLN A 26 -11.00 4.24 -0.83
CA GLN A 26 -12.17 4.89 -0.24
C GLN A 26 -13.43 4.05 -0.43
N GLY A 27 -13.58 3.47 -1.63
CA GLY A 27 -14.63 2.50 -1.95
C GLY A 27 -14.58 1.27 -1.05
N VAL A 28 -13.40 0.68 -0.86
CA VAL A 28 -13.18 -0.45 0.09
C VAL A 28 -13.63 -0.07 1.50
N CYS A 29 -13.25 1.11 2.00
CA CYS A 29 -13.67 1.58 3.32
C CYS A 29 -15.20 1.75 3.42
N ARG A 30 -15.86 2.22 2.36
CA ARG A 30 -17.31 2.38 2.31
C ARG A 30 -18.03 1.04 2.37
N VAL A 31 -17.58 0.06 1.58
CA VAL A 31 -18.12 -1.30 1.57
C VAL A 31 -17.90 -1.97 2.93
N ASN A 32 -16.73 -1.80 3.54
CA ASN A 32 -16.45 -2.32 4.88
C ASN A 32 -17.38 -1.73 5.95
N ARG A 33 -17.64 -0.41 5.92
CA ARG A 33 -18.61 0.20 6.85
C ARG A 33 -20.02 -0.36 6.66
N GLN A 34 -20.46 -0.55 5.41
CA GLN A 34 -21.76 -1.16 5.10
C GLN A 34 -21.83 -2.60 5.61
N MET A 35 -20.76 -3.36 5.45
CA MET A 35 -20.63 -4.71 5.99
C MET A 35 -20.78 -4.75 7.51
N ILE A 36 -20.06 -3.89 8.23
CA ILE A 36 -20.13 -3.77 9.69
C ILE A 36 -21.55 -3.38 10.15
N GLN A 37 -22.19 -2.44 9.46
CA GLN A 37 -23.58 -2.04 9.77
C GLN A 37 -24.55 -3.21 9.58
N LEU A 38 -24.42 -3.95 8.49
CA LEU A 38 -25.28 -5.12 8.22
C LEU A 38 -25.06 -6.22 9.27
N LEU A 39 -23.81 -6.42 9.71
CA LEU A 39 -23.46 -7.42 10.75
C LEU A 39 -24.11 -7.05 12.08
N ARG A 40 -24.05 -5.76 12.45
CA ARG A 40 -24.68 -5.24 13.66
C ARG A 40 -26.20 -5.34 13.63
N GLN A 41 -26.82 -5.03 12.48
CA GLN A 41 -28.28 -5.09 12.32
C GLN A 41 -28.84 -6.52 12.38
N GLN A 42 -28.11 -7.50 11.84
CA GLN A 42 -28.60 -8.88 11.81
C GLN A 42 -28.29 -9.71 13.05
N GLY A 43 -27.30 -9.31 13.86
CA GLY A 43 -26.95 -10.05 15.08
C GLY A 43 -26.40 -11.45 14.78
N LYS A 44 -26.85 -12.48 15.52
CA LYS A 44 -26.39 -13.87 15.33
C LYS A 44 -27.04 -14.53 14.10
N PRO A 45 -26.29 -15.33 13.32
CA PRO A 45 -26.85 -16.07 12.18
C PRO A 45 -27.90 -17.06 12.68
N ARG A 46 -29.06 -17.08 12.02
CA ARG A 46 -30.22 -17.90 12.42
C ARG A 46 -30.32 -19.21 11.65
N SER A 47 -29.53 -19.36 10.58
CA SER A 47 -29.48 -20.55 9.74
C SER A 47 -28.04 -20.91 9.34
N GLN A 48 -27.80 -22.18 9.05
CA GLN A 48 -26.50 -22.69 8.58
C GLN A 48 -26.07 -22.05 7.25
N ALA A 49 -27.03 -21.71 6.37
CA ALA A 49 -26.74 -21.00 5.13
C ALA A 49 -26.25 -19.57 5.38
N GLU A 50 -26.79 -18.87 6.39
CA GLU A 50 -26.32 -17.54 6.79
C GLU A 50 -24.93 -17.60 7.44
N LEU A 51 -24.67 -18.65 8.23
CA LEU A 51 -23.34 -18.90 8.80
C LEU A 51 -22.30 -19.11 7.69
N GLN A 52 -22.62 -19.90 6.67
CA GLN A 52 -21.74 -20.13 5.52
C GLN A 52 -21.49 -18.84 4.73
N ALA A 53 -22.53 -18.06 4.45
CA ALA A 53 -22.38 -16.78 3.76
C ALA A 53 -21.48 -15.80 4.52
N ARG A 54 -21.56 -15.79 5.86
CA ARG A 54 -20.66 -14.98 6.70
C ARG A 54 -19.22 -15.46 6.68
N LYS A 55 -18.98 -16.78 6.72
CA LYS A 55 -17.62 -17.35 6.61
C LYS A 55 -16.99 -17.04 5.26
N GLN A 56 -17.75 -17.12 4.17
CA GLN A 56 -17.28 -16.75 2.84
C GLN A 56 -16.89 -15.26 2.79
N LEU A 57 -17.72 -14.40 3.38
CA LEU A 57 -17.43 -12.98 3.46
C LEU A 57 -16.19 -12.66 4.30
N GLU A 58 -16.02 -13.32 5.44
CA GLU A 58 -14.83 -13.21 6.29
C GLU A 58 -13.57 -13.60 5.52
N PHE A 59 -13.64 -14.69 4.76
CA PHE A 59 -12.54 -15.14 3.91
C PHE A 59 -12.21 -14.13 2.80
N CYS A 60 -13.22 -13.59 2.09
CA CYS A 60 -12.99 -12.55 1.09
C CYS A 60 -12.37 -11.29 1.73
N HIS A 61 -12.85 -10.89 2.91
CA HIS A 61 -12.30 -9.73 3.61
C HIS A 61 -10.85 -9.95 4.05
N SER A 62 -10.50 -11.14 4.56
CA SER A 62 -9.12 -11.43 4.95
C SER A 62 -8.16 -11.43 3.77
N GLN A 63 -8.59 -11.94 2.60
CA GLN A 63 -7.81 -11.86 1.37
C GLN A 63 -7.56 -10.41 0.92
N VAL A 64 -8.60 -9.55 0.96
CA VAL A 64 -8.44 -8.13 0.62
C VAL A 64 -7.49 -7.43 1.61
N MET A 65 -7.56 -7.75 2.90
CA MET A 65 -6.62 -7.23 3.91
C MET A 65 -5.18 -7.65 3.64
N GLN A 66 -4.94 -8.91 3.27
CA GLN A 66 -3.61 -9.38 2.91
C GLN A 66 -3.07 -8.66 1.67
N GLN A 67 -3.90 -8.50 0.62
CA GLN A 67 -3.51 -7.75 -0.58
C GLN A 67 -3.15 -6.30 -0.25
N LEU A 68 -3.94 -5.63 0.58
CA LEU A 68 -3.68 -4.27 1.07
C LEU A 68 -2.35 -4.19 1.82
N GLN A 69 -2.09 -5.14 2.71
CA GLN A 69 -0.86 -5.19 3.49
C GLN A 69 0.37 -5.36 2.59
N THR A 70 0.34 -6.31 1.65
CA THR A 70 1.42 -6.52 0.69
C THR A 70 1.66 -5.28 -0.19
N LYS A 71 0.59 -4.61 -0.64
CA LYS A 71 0.72 -3.36 -1.41
C LYS A 71 1.34 -2.23 -0.57
N SER A 72 0.91 -2.08 0.68
CA SER A 72 1.48 -1.09 1.61
C SER A 72 2.96 -1.32 1.85
N GLU A 73 3.37 -2.57 2.10
CA GLU A 73 4.79 -2.94 2.29
C GLU A 73 5.63 -2.71 1.03
N SER A 74 5.06 -2.94 -0.15
CA SER A 74 5.70 -2.64 -1.44
C SER A 74 5.92 -1.14 -1.62
N LEU A 75 4.89 -0.32 -1.36
CA LEU A 75 4.96 1.14 -1.45
C LEU A 75 5.97 1.71 -0.46
N GLN A 76 5.99 1.21 0.77
CA GLN A 76 6.94 1.65 1.80
C GLN A 76 8.39 1.36 1.37
N ARG A 77 8.65 0.19 0.79
CA ARG A 77 9.98 -0.14 0.24
C ARG A 77 10.37 0.78 -0.92
N GLN A 78 9.45 1.08 -1.83
CA GLN A 78 9.70 2.01 -2.93
C GLN A 78 10.02 3.43 -2.43
N MET A 79 9.28 3.91 -1.42
CA MET A 79 9.57 5.21 -0.80
C MET A 79 10.96 5.25 -0.15
N GLN A 80 11.34 4.22 0.59
CA GLN A 80 12.68 4.13 1.20
C GLN A 80 13.78 4.12 0.13
N GLN A 81 13.60 3.39 -0.96
CA GLN A 81 14.54 3.38 -2.09
C GLN A 81 14.65 4.74 -2.78
N LEU A 82 13.54 5.47 -2.92
CA LEU A 82 13.53 6.79 -3.53
C LEU A 82 14.22 7.83 -2.63
N LEU A 83 13.98 7.78 -1.32
CA LEU A 83 14.67 8.64 -0.35
C LEU A 83 16.18 8.37 -0.33
N ALA A 84 16.59 7.09 -0.28
CA ALA A 84 18.00 6.72 -0.32
C ALA A 84 18.70 7.17 -1.63
N GLN A 85 18.00 7.10 -2.77
CA GLN A 85 18.52 7.62 -4.04
C GLN A 85 18.66 9.14 -4.04
N GLN A 86 17.69 9.88 -3.48
CA GLN A 86 17.81 11.34 -3.34
C GLN A 86 18.98 11.73 -2.44
N GLU A 87 19.13 11.07 -1.29
CA GLU A 87 20.26 11.31 -0.37
C GLU A 87 21.60 11.03 -1.06
N GLY A 88 21.71 9.89 -1.77
CA GLY A 88 22.89 9.56 -2.55
C GLY A 88 23.23 10.64 -3.58
N MET A 89 22.26 11.07 -4.40
CA MET A 89 22.47 12.13 -5.39
C MET A 89 22.90 13.46 -4.73
N SER A 90 22.30 13.82 -3.60
CA SER A 90 22.67 15.05 -2.87
C SER A 90 24.11 15.00 -2.33
N ALA A 91 24.54 13.84 -1.82
CA ALA A 91 25.91 13.65 -1.35
C ALA A 91 26.93 13.71 -2.50
N TYR A 92 26.59 13.17 -3.68
CA TYR A 92 27.44 13.29 -4.87
C TYR A 92 27.57 14.74 -5.34
N GLN A 93 26.47 15.52 -5.35
CA GLN A 93 26.52 16.94 -5.69
C GLN A 93 27.38 17.74 -4.70
N LEU A 94 27.21 17.50 -3.39
CA LEU A 94 28.02 18.14 -2.36
C LEU A 94 29.50 17.76 -2.50
N THR A 95 29.81 16.50 -2.78
CA THR A 95 31.20 16.05 -2.93
C THR A 95 31.85 16.63 -4.18
N GLN A 96 31.12 16.75 -5.30
CA GLN A 96 31.62 17.43 -6.50
C GLN A 96 31.90 18.91 -6.26
N LEU A 97 31.04 19.60 -5.50
CA LEU A 97 31.26 20.99 -5.09
C LEU A 97 32.38 21.15 -4.05
N SER A 98 32.67 20.08 -3.30
CA SER A 98 33.71 20.05 -2.26
C SER A 98 35.05 19.54 -2.78
N GLN A 99 35.17 19.18 -4.07
CA GLN A 99 36.47 18.88 -4.65
C GLN A 99 37.31 20.16 -4.59
N PRO A 100 38.41 20.20 -3.81
CA PRO A 100 39.32 21.30 -3.91
C PRO A 100 39.85 21.29 -5.34
N GLU A 101 39.71 22.40 -6.05
CA GLU A 101 40.53 22.67 -7.22
C GLU A 101 41.98 22.53 -6.75
N PHE A 102 42.58 21.36 -6.97
CA PHE A 102 44.03 21.23 -6.95
C PHE A 102 44.50 22.10 -8.11
N GLN A 103 44.68 23.40 -7.83
CA GLN A 103 45.50 24.27 -8.65
C GLN A 103 46.88 23.61 -8.65
N GLU A 104 47.17 22.88 -9.73
CA GLU A 104 48.53 22.53 -10.10
C GLU A 104 49.26 23.86 -10.32
N GLY A 105 49.77 24.40 -9.21
CA GLY A 105 50.76 25.44 -9.18
C GLY A 105 51.98 24.88 -9.91
N ASN A 106 52.05 25.21 -11.18
CA ASN A 106 53.14 25.04 -12.11
C ASN A 106 54.48 25.36 -11.42
N MET A 107 55.11 24.38 -10.79
CA MET A 107 56.53 24.44 -10.42
C MET A 107 57.32 24.23 -11.71
N SER A 108 57.35 25.28 -12.52
CA SER A 108 58.22 25.42 -13.68
C SER A 108 59.65 25.20 -13.22
N LYS A 109 60.26 24.12 -13.71
CA LYS A 109 61.72 23.96 -13.70
C LYS A 109 62.35 25.17 -14.38
N GLY A 110 63.30 25.79 -13.69
CA GLY A 110 64.34 26.62 -14.28
C GLY A 110 64.03 28.12 -14.21
N ASP A 111 64.79 28.83 -13.39
CA ASP A 111 65.82 29.70 -13.95
C ASP A 111 66.96 29.89 -12.94
N LEU A 112 68.17 29.76 -13.45
CA LEU A 112 69.43 30.07 -12.77
C LEU A 112 69.47 31.56 -12.39
N TYR A 113 70.05 31.89 -11.24
CA TYR A 113 71.30 32.65 -11.12
C TYR A 113 71.82 32.60 -9.67
#